data_AF-A0AAV6U8J6-F1
#
_entry.id   AF-A0AAV6U8J6-F1
#
_cell.length_a   1.000
_cell.length_b   1.000
_cell.length_c   1.000
_cell.angle_alpha   90.00
_cell.angle_beta   90.00
_cell.angle_gamma   90.00
#
_symmetry.space_group_name_H-M   'P 1'
#
loop_
_entity.id
_entity.type
_entity.pdbx_description
1 polymer ?
#
loop_
_entity_poly.entity_id
_entity_poly.type
_entity_poly.pdbx_seq_one_letter_code
_entity_poly.pdbx_strand_id
1 'polypeptide(L)'
;MYRFAVCIYTLSSPCYKALLNSNTLTLPCVDTLKKMLNVLTIDCSAISDDNLKYIKSKSQELDDEEKLVNPLIDEIHIKKGIRYKAKIVSGFAENGENKEATSVQAFMICSYFSSYKEIVALVPVTCMTSEDLFKLTC
;
A
#
# COMPACT_ATOMS: atom_id res chain seq x y z
N MET A 1 -15.45 4.65 -15.88
CA MET A 1 -14.54 5.65 -16.47
C MET A 1 -13.47 6.16 -15.49
N TYR A 2 -13.82 6.53 -14.25
CA TYR A 2 -12.82 7.03 -13.27
C TYR A 2 -11.71 6.05 -12.90
N ARG A 3 -12.03 4.76 -12.70
CA ARG A 3 -11.01 3.71 -12.45
C ARG A 3 -9.95 3.67 -13.55
N PHE A 4 -10.40 3.67 -14.81
CA PHE A 4 -9.52 3.73 -15.99
C PHE A 4 -8.60 4.96 -15.98
N ALA A 5 -9.16 6.14 -15.70
CA ALA A 5 -8.37 7.38 -15.63
C ALA A 5 -7.32 7.34 -14.51
N VAL A 6 -7.68 6.80 -13.32
CA VAL A 6 -6.75 6.62 -12.21
C VAL A 6 -5.64 5.62 -12.59
N CYS A 7 -5.97 4.47 -13.20
CA CYS A 7 -4.98 3.47 -13.61
C CYS A 7 -3.95 4.04 -14.59
N ILE A 8 -4.37 4.81 -15.60
CA ILE A 8 -3.42 5.44 -16.53
C ILE A 8 -2.57 6.47 -15.80
N TYR A 9 -3.18 7.27 -14.91
CA TYR A 9 -2.47 8.30 -14.17
C TYR A 9 -1.43 7.72 -13.19
N THR A 10 -1.73 6.60 -12.53
CA THR A 10 -0.79 5.92 -11.61
C THR A 10 0.34 5.21 -12.36
N LEU A 11 0.07 4.66 -13.54
CA LEU A 11 1.10 4.05 -14.40
C LEU A 11 2.01 5.11 -15.04
N SER A 12 1.44 6.19 -15.56
CA SER A 12 2.20 7.27 -16.22
C SER A 12 1.44 8.59 -16.23
N SER A 13 1.81 9.48 -15.32
CA SER A 13 1.27 10.85 -15.27
C SER A 13 1.51 11.64 -16.58
N PRO A 14 2.69 11.57 -17.24
CA PRO A 14 2.90 12.24 -18.52
C PRO A 14 1.98 11.71 -19.63
N CYS A 15 1.80 10.40 -19.72
CA CYS A 15 0.89 9.78 -20.70
C CYS A 15 -0.55 10.27 -20.50
N TYR A 16 -1.02 10.28 -19.25
CA TYR A 16 -2.34 10.80 -18.91
C TYR A 16 -2.52 12.25 -19.36
N LYS A 17 -1.53 13.12 -19.13
CA LYS A 17 -1.58 14.53 -19.55
C LYS A 17 -1.59 14.67 -21.07
N ALA A 18 -0.84 13.85 -21.78
CA ALA A 18 -0.84 13.84 -23.25
C ALA A 18 -2.23 13.47 -23.80
N LEU A 19 -2.87 12.44 -23.23
CA LEU A 19 -4.23 12.02 -23.58
C LEU A 19 -5.30 13.06 -23.22
N LEU A 20 -5.13 13.75 -22.09
CA LEU A 20 -6.03 14.84 -21.70
C LEU A 20 -5.91 16.02 -22.67
N ASN A 21 -4.70 16.37 -23.07
CA ASN A 21 -4.44 17.47 -24.01
C ASN A 21 -4.85 17.15 -25.45
N SER A 22 -4.90 15.85 -25.83
CA SER A 22 -5.30 15.45 -27.18
C SER A 22 -6.80 15.56 -27.43
N ASN A 23 -7.61 15.85 -26.39
CA ASN A 23 -9.08 15.99 -26.44
C ASN A 23 -9.82 14.83 -27.15
N THR A 24 -9.18 13.67 -27.28
CA THR A 24 -9.72 12.50 -27.98
C THR A 24 -10.66 11.70 -27.08
N LEU A 25 -10.45 11.78 -25.76
CA LEU A 25 -11.22 11.11 -24.73
C LEU A 25 -11.67 12.14 -23.69
N THR A 26 -12.90 12.02 -23.20
CA THR A 26 -13.39 12.82 -22.09
C THR A 26 -12.80 12.31 -20.77
N LEU A 27 -11.71 12.94 -20.31
CA LEU A 27 -10.98 12.55 -19.10
C LEU A 27 -11.13 13.58 -17.97
N PRO A 28 -11.16 13.15 -16.69
CA PRO A 28 -11.18 14.08 -15.55
C PRO A 28 -9.94 14.97 -15.49
N CYS A 29 -10.08 16.17 -14.91
CA CYS A 29 -8.92 16.99 -14.59
C CYS A 29 -8.01 16.28 -13.57
N VAL A 30 -6.70 16.52 -13.66
CA VAL A 30 -5.68 15.97 -12.75
C VAL A 30 -5.99 16.29 -11.29
N ASP A 31 -6.54 17.47 -11.00
CA ASP A 31 -6.87 17.85 -9.62
C ASP A 31 -8.06 17.05 -9.08
N THR A 32 -9.02 16.72 -9.93
CA THR A 32 -10.11 15.81 -9.57
C THR A 32 -9.57 14.43 -9.23
N LEU A 33 -8.62 13.91 -10.01
CA LEU A 33 -7.96 12.63 -9.72
C LEU A 33 -7.20 12.66 -8.39
N LYS A 34 -6.41 13.72 -8.13
CA LYS A 34 -5.70 13.87 -6.86
C LYS A 34 -6.64 13.90 -5.66
N LYS A 35 -7.78 14.60 -5.78
CA LYS A 35 -8.81 14.61 -4.74
C LYS A 35 -9.37 13.22 -4.48
N MET A 36 -9.66 12.45 -5.53
CA MET A 36 -10.15 11.08 -5.40
C MET A 36 -9.10 10.16 -4.78
N LEU A 37 -7.82 10.30 -5.16
CA LEU A 37 -6.72 9.53 -4.59
C LEU A 37 -6.49 9.86 -3.11
N ASN A 38 -6.68 11.11 -2.69
CA ASN A 38 -6.54 11.50 -1.29
C ASN A 38 -7.61 10.88 -0.36
N VAL A 39 -8.71 10.33 -0.90
CA VAL A 39 -9.70 9.57 -0.12
C VAL A 39 -9.12 8.21 0.31
N LEU A 40 -8.13 7.70 -0.40
CA LEU A 40 -7.40 6.49 0.00
C LEU A 40 -6.39 6.90 1.08
N THR A 41 -6.87 7.03 2.31
CA THR A 41 -5.99 7.11 3.48
C THR A 41 -5.30 5.75 3.64
N ILE A 42 -4.01 5.71 3.30
CA ILE A 42 -3.16 4.56 3.60
C ILE A 42 -2.74 4.72 5.05
N ASP A 43 -3.50 4.09 5.95
CA ASP A 43 -3.04 3.90 7.31
C ASP A 43 -1.93 2.85 7.27
N CYS A 44 -0.71 3.24 7.65
CA CYS A 44 0.43 2.32 7.72
C CYS A 44 0.39 1.42 8.97
N SER A 45 -0.72 1.43 9.73
CA SER A 45 -0.88 0.53 10.86
C SER A 45 -1.05 -0.90 10.37
N ALA A 46 -0.42 -1.84 11.07
CA ALA A 46 -0.28 -3.23 10.66
C ALA A 46 -1.60 -3.90 10.22
N ILE A 47 -2.76 -3.50 10.76
CA ILE A 47 -4.09 -4.04 10.41
C ILE A 47 -5.16 -2.95 10.60
N SER A 48 -5.60 -2.30 9.52
CA SER A 48 -6.80 -1.46 9.54
C SER A 48 -8.05 -2.29 9.19
N ASP A 49 -9.21 -1.94 9.77
CA ASP A 49 -10.48 -2.65 9.53
C ASP A 49 -10.86 -2.66 8.04
N ASP A 50 -10.47 -1.63 7.29
CA ASP A 50 -10.75 -1.53 5.86
C ASP A 50 -9.84 -2.44 5.03
N ASN A 51 -8.58 -2.61 5.42
CA ASN A 51 -7.68 -3.60 4.80
C ASN A 51 -8.21 -5.02 5.02
N LEU A 52 -8.72 -5.33 6.24
CA LEU A 52 -9.33 -6.63 6.52
C LEU A 52 -10.59 -6.89 5.69
N LYS A 53 -11.47 -5.89 5.53
CA LYS A 53 -12.65 -6.00 4.67
C LYS A 53 -12.24 -6.24 3.22
N TYR A 54 -11.23 -5.52 2.72
CA TYR A 54 -10.71 -5.70 1.37
C TYR A 54 -10.17 -7.12 1.17
N ILE A 55 -9.29 -7.60 2.05
CA ILE A 55 -8.71 -8.95 1.95
C ILE A 55 -9.80 -10.02 2.03
N LYS A 56 -10.81 -9.85 2.90
CA LYS A 56 -11.96 -10.77 2.96
C LYS A 56 -12.76 -10.79 1.66
N SER A 57 -13.04 -9.62 1.08
CA SER A 57 -13.73 -9.54 -0.22
C SER A 57 -12.90 -10.19 -1.33
N LYS A 58 -11.58 -10.01 -1.29
CA LYS A 58 -10.67 -10.57 -2.28
C LYS A 58 -10.55 -12.09 -2.15
N SER A 59 -10.53 -12.61 -0.93
CA SER A 59 -10.56 -14.04 -0.65
C SER A 59 -11.81 -14.73 -1.19
N GLN A 60 -12.96 -14.04 -1.25
CA GLN A 60 -14.18 -14.57 -1.86
C GLN A 60 -14.11 -14.67 -3.39
N GLU A 61 -13.25 -13.88 -4.04
CA GLU A 61 -13.03 -13.95 -5.49
C GLU A 61 -12.05 -15.04 -5.91
N LEU A 62 -11.26 -15.57 -4.96
CA LEU A 62 -10.28 -16.62 -5.21
C LEU A 62 -10.91 -18.01 -5.08
N ASP A 63 -10.46 -18.94 -5.91
CA ASP A 63 -10.85 -20.35 -5.80
C ASP A 63 -10.29 -20.98 -4.52
N ASP A 64 -10.90 -22.08 -4.07
CA ASP A 64 -10.50 -22.73 -2.82
C ASP A 64 -9.04 -23.23 -2.82
N GLU A 65 -8.55 -23.65 -3.98
CA GLU A 65 -7.14 -24.02 -4.16
C GLU A 65 -6.22 -22.81 -4.05
N GLU A 66 -6.63 -21.65 -4.57
CA GLU A 66 -5.84 -20.42 -4.55
C GLU A 66 -5.74 -19.79 -3.16
N LYS A 67 -6.67 -20.12 -2.25
CA LYS A 67 -6.65 -19.67 -0.85
C LYS A 67 -5.51 -20.31 -0.04
N LEU A 68 -4.88 -21.37 -0.55
CA LEU A 68 -3.63 -21.85 0.02
C LEU A 68 -2.52 -20.85 -0.32
N VAL A 69 -2.14 -20.05 0.67
CA VAL A 69 -1.15 -18.96 0.52
C VAL A 69 0.08 -19.20 1.37
N ASN A 70 1.21 -18.71 0.88
CA ASN A 70 2.46 -18.60 1.61
C ASN A 70 2.66 -17.13 2.07
N PRO A 71 2.85 -16.88 3.37
CA PRO A 71 3.27 -15.57 3.84
C PRO A 71 4.74 -15.31 3.47
N LEU A 72 5.01 -14.14 2.91
CA LEU A 72 6.34 -13.65 2.57
C LEU A 72 6.64 -12.42 3.39
N ILE A 73 7.84 -12.37 3.94
CA ILE A 73 8.31 -11.30 4.82
C ILE A 73 9.58 -10.72 4.20
N ASP A 74 9.61 -9.40 3.99
CA ASP A 74 10.76 -8.70 3.39
C ASP A 74 11.01 -7.34 4.07
N GLU A 75 12.24 -6.84 3.99
CA GLU A 75 12.66 -5.59 4.64
C GLU A 75 13.14 -4.54 3.63
N ILE A 76 12.39 -3.44 3.51
CA ILE A 76 12.69 -2.35 2.59
C ILE A 76 13.45 -1.26 3.34
N HIS A 77 14.71 -1.05 3.00
CA HIS A 77 15.53 0.00 3.60
C HIS A 77 15.12 1.38 3.05
N ILE A 78 14.80 2.31 3.94
CA ILE A 78 14.36 3.66 3.59
C ILE A 78 15.31 4.72 4.14
N LYS A 79 15.36 5.87 3.46
CA LYS A 79 16.08 7.03 3.99
C LYS A 79 15.33 7.56 5.20
N LYS A 80 16.04 7.68 6.33
CA LYS A 80 15.53 8.29 7.55
C LYS A 80 15.10 9.74 7.30
N GLY A 81 13.97 10.13 7.87
CA GLY A 81 13.52 11.51 7.84
C GLY A 81 12.05 11.67 8.15
N ILE A 82 11.76 12.66 8.99
CA ILE A 82 10.40 13.04 9.37
C ILE A 82 9.81 13.97 8.32
N ARG A 83 8.57 13.72 7.92
CA ARG A 83 7.82 14.55 6.99
C ARG A 83 6.54 15.08 7.61
N TYR A 84 6.35 16.38 7.48
CA TYR A 84 5.12 17.06 7.86
C TYR A 84 4.33 17.45 6.62
N LYS A 85 3.08 17.00 6.52
CA LYS A 85 2.19 17.36 5.43
C LYS A 85 0.75 17.43 5.94
N ALA A 86 0.07 18.55 5.67
CA ALA A 86 -1.35 18.73 5.99
C ALA A 86 -1.71 18.38 7.45
N LYS A 87 -0.90 18.85 8.42
CA LYS A 87 -1.04 18.59 9.86
C LYS A 87 -0.75 17.16 10.32
N ILE A 88 -0.29 16.29 9.42
CA ILE A 88 0.13 14.93 9.75
C ILE A 88 1.65 14.89 9.77
N VAL A 89 2.22 14.38 10.86
CA VAL A 89 3.65 14.07 10.99
C VAL A 89 3.82 12.58 10.69
N SER A 90 4.78 12.24 9.84
CA SER A 90 5.05 10.87 9.37
C SER A 90 6.55 10.59 9.36
N GLY A 91 6.94 9.30 9.37
CA GLY A 91 8.35 8.88 9.33
C GLY A 91 8.89 8.30 10.64
N PHE A 92 8.02 8.05 11.61
CA PHE A 92 8.37 7.35 12.85
C PHE A 92 8.22 5.83 12.69
N ALA A 93 8.99 5.07 13.46
CA ALA A 93 8.87 3.63 13.57
C ALA A 93 7.79 3.23 14.58
N GLU A 94 7.09 2.13 14.31
CA GLU A 94 6.13 1.56 15.27
C GLU A 94 6.83 0.85 16.44
N ASN A 95 8.02 0.28 16.20
CA ASN A 95 8.77 -0.47 17.20
C ASN A 95 9.72 0.39 18.07
N GLY A 96 9.67 1.72 17.93
CA GLY A 96 10.56 2.62 18.66
C GLY A 96 9.89 3.96 18.91
N GLU A 97 9.57 4.24 20.16
CA GLU A 97 8.94 5.50 20.55
C GLU A 97 9.80 6.70 20.13
N ASN A 98 9.22 7.60 19.33
CA ASN A 98 9.86 8.79 18.77
C ASN A 98 11.16 8.54 17.97
N LYS A 99 11.38 7.32 17.46
CA LYS A 99 12.51 7.03 16.58
C LYS A 99 12.10 7.10 15.12
N GLU A 100 12.98 7.62 14.28
CA GLU A 100 12.79 7.64 12.82
C GLU A 100 12.89 6.22 12.25
N ALA A 101 11.93 5.86 11.39
CA ALA A 101 11.97 4.59 10.67
C ALA A 101 13.17 4.53 9.72
N THR A 102 13.87 3.41 9.74
CA THR A 102 15.04 3.15 8.89
C THR A 102 14.75 2.09 7.85
N SER A 103 13.78 1.23 8.13
CA SER A 103 13.27 0.22 7.23
C SER A 103 11.76 0.11 7.35
N VAL A 104 11.15 -0.58 6.38
CA VAL A 104 9.73 -0.94 6.38
C VAL A 104 9.66 -2.45 6.25
N GLN A 105 9.02 -3.09 7.22
CA GLN A 105 8.71 -4.51 7.16
C GLN A 105 7.50 -4.71 6.24
N ALA A 106 7.71 -5.41 5.13
CA ALA A 106 6.67 -5.77 4.19
C ALA A 106 6.17 -7.18 4.46
N PHE A 107 4.87 -7.31 4.70
CA PHE A 107 4.16 -8.58 4.78
C PHE A 107 3.37 -8.75 3.49
N MET A 108 3.66 -9.83 2.79
CA MET A 108 3.03 -10.20 1.52
C MET A 108 2.43 -11.59 1.62
N ILE A 109 1.44 -11.88 0.79
CA ILE A 109 0.94 -13.23 0.59
C ILE A 109 1.11 -13.59 -0.88
N CYS A 110 1.48 -14.82 -1.16
CA CYS A 110 1.41 -15.38 -2.51
C CYS A 110 0.64 -16.69 -2.50
N SER A 111 -0.22 -16.91 -3.48
CA SER A 111 -0.88 -18.21 -3.65
C SER A 111 0.13 -19.27 -4.09
N TYR A 112 -0.09 -20.52 -3.68
CA TYR A 112 0.68 -21.66 -4.18
C TYR A 112 0.27 -22.10 -5.58
N PHE A 113 -1.02 -21.96 -5.90
CA PHE A 113 -1.61 -22.52 -7.12
C PHE A 113 -1.90 -21.46 -8.19
N SER A 114 -1.61 -20.18 -7.91
CA SER A 114 -1.77 -19.12 -8.89
C SER A 114 -0.71 -18.04 -8.80
N SER A 115 -0.74 -17.12 -9.77
CA SER A 115 0.15 -15.95 -9.80
C SER A 115 -0.28 -14.83 -8.81
N TYR A 116 -1.31 -15.09 -7.99
CA TYR A 116 -1.79 -14.12 -7.02
C TYR A 116 -0.70 -13.80 -6.00
N LYS A 117 -0.35 -12.52 -5.93
CA LYS A 117 0.59 -11.97 -4.95
C LYS A 117 0.13 -10.59 -4.52
N GLU A 118 0.08 -10.33 -3.23
CA GLU A 118 -0.39 -9.06 -2.70
C GLU A 118 0.38 -8.64 -1.44
N ILE A 119 0.51 -7.33 -1.23
CA ILE A 119 1.05 -6.74 0.00
C ILE A 119 -0.10 -6.59 0.98
N VAL A 120 0.03 -7.19 2.15
CA VAL A 120 -0.99 -7.19 3.21
C VAL A 120 -0.73 -6.08 4.23
N ALA A 121 0.53 -5.86 4.60
CA ALA A 121 0.90 -4.84 5.55
C ALA A 121 2.31 -4.28 5.28
N LEU A 122 2.50 -3.00 5.59
CA LEU A 122 3.76 -2.29 5.53
C LEU A 122 3.98 -1.59 6.87
N VAL A 123 4.88 -2.11 7.68
CA VAL A 123 5.10 -1.64 9.05
C VAL A 123 6.44 -0.91 9.13
N PRO A 124 6.48 0.41 9.38
CA PRO A 124 7.73 1.15 9.51
C PRO A 124 8.45 0.80 10.80
N VAL A 125 9.75 0.47 10.71
CA VAL A 125 10.56 -0.08 11.81
C VAL A 125 11.97 0.52 11.82
N THR A 126 12.66 0.44 12.96
CA THR A 126 14.06 0.89 13.12
C THR A 126 15.05 -0.26 13.08
N CYS A 127 14.85 -1.27 13.89
CA CYS A 127 15.63 -2.50 13.88
C CYS A 127 14.69 -3.59 14.33
N MET A 128 14.38 -4.54 13.46
CA MET A 128 13.48 -5.62 13.81
C MET A 128 14.21 -6.64 14.68
N THR A 129 13.80 -6.76 15.93
CA THR A 129 14.24 -7.85 16.80
C THR A 129 13.39 -9.10 16.57
N SER A 130 13.89 -10.26 16.97
CA SER A 130 13.12 -11.51 16.91
C SER A 130 11.84 -11.44 17.75
N GLU A 131 11.85 -10.70 18.86
CA GLU A 131 10.67 -10.49 19.69
C GLU A 131 9.63 -9.60 19.00
N ASP A 132 10.06 -8.56 18.29
CA ASP A 132 9.15 -7.69 17.54
C ASP A 132 8.50 -8.44 16.38
N LEU A 133 9.27 -9.30 15.69
CA LEU A 133 8.74 -10.12 14.61
C LEU A 133 7.71 -11.14 15.13
N PHE A 134 7.97 -11.73 16.30
CA PHE A 134 7.03 -12.65 16.94
C PHE A 134 5.70 -11.95 17.25
N LYS A 135 5.74 -10.74 17.83
CA LYS A 135 4.54 -9.94 18.14
C LYS A 135 3.74 -9.53 16.91
N LEU A 136 4.39 -9.38 15.75
CA LEU A 136 3.70 -9.02 14.50
C LEU A 136 3.10 -10.23 13.78
N THR A 137 3.48 -11.45 14.14
CA THR A 137 3.08 -12.68 13.45
C THR A 137 2.21 -13.62 14.29
N CYS A 138 2.18 -13.47 15.62
CA CYS A 138 1.41 -14.26 16.58
C CYS A 138 0.41 -13.39 17.34
#